data_AF-A0A3S2UNS8-F1
#
_entry.id   AF-A0A3S2UNS8-F1
#
_cell.length_a   1.000
_cell.length_b   1.000
_cell.length_c   1.000
_cell.angle_alpha   90.00
_cell.angle_beta   90.00
_cell.angle_gamma   90.00
#
_symmetry.space_group_name_H-M   'P 1'
#
loop_
_entity.id
_entity.type
_entity.pdbx_description
1 polymer ?
#
loop_
_entity_poly.entity_id
_entity_poly.type
_entity_poly.pdbx_seq_one_letter_code
_entity_poly.pdbx_strand_id
1 'polypeptide(L)'
;MTLTTKLDLLHQKATCNKWMGYFTTFTRWALAAGFLPAGYVKIIGERFTDLHNNQPMGHYLEALHHTGFYYTFIGYAQVIAAVLLLIPRTVVLGTLLYLPIILNICILSLAVRFEGSLFTSPLMVIACLYLLCWHYDRIKFILPFNTPVTVPKTADHKFPKWFFATVIVTFFIVGYTVTHLFDLMPRNTLTDCETQCNNSENPEACKTFCESIHTEGQDIDKALNTYKQALKKHNGN
;
A
#
# COMPACT_ATOMS: atom_id res chain seq x y z
N MET A 1 11.77 -24.91 -25.47
CA MET A 1 11.63 -23.45 -25.19
C MET A 1 12.25 -23.14 -23.84
N THR A 2 13.17 -22.18 -23.78
CA THR A 2 13.74 -21.69 -22.51
C THR A 2 12.71 -20.85 -21.75
N LEU A 3 12.88 -20.70 -20.43
CA LEU A 3 11.98 -19.91 -19.58
C LEU A 3 11.87 -18.45 -20.05
N THR A 4 12.99 -17.84 -20.45
CA THR A 4 13.07 -16.48 -20.97
C THR A 4 12.20 -16.29 -22.21
N THR A 5 12.23 -17.22 -23.17
CA THR A 5 11.38 -17.15 -24.36
C THR A 5 9.89 -17.23 -24.03
N LYS A 6 9.50 -18.05 -23.05
CA LYS A 6 8.09 -18.12 -22.61
C LYS A 6 7.63 -16.80 -21.98
N LEU A 7 8.46 -16.20 -21.15
CA LEU A 7 8.18 -14.89 -20.53
C LEU A 7 8.07 -13.78 -21.56
N ASP A 8 8.94 -13.79 -22.57
CA ASP A 8 8.91 -12.81 -23.67
C ASP A 8 7.63 -12.89 -24.50
N LEU A 9 7.22 -14.10 -24.86
CA LEU A 9 5.97 -14.33 -25.60
C LEU A 9 4.75 -13.90 -24.77
N LEU A 10 4.74 -14.21 -23.47
CA LEU A 10 3.66 -13.80 -22.56
C LEU A 10 3.57 -12.28 -22.44
N HIS A 11 4.70 -11.63 -22.19
CA HIS A 11 4.80 -10.18 -22.07
C HIS A 11 4.39 -9.47 -23.37
N GLN A 12 4.83 -9.99 -24.52
CA GLN A 12 4.44 -9.45 -25.82
C GLN A 12 2.93 -9.56 -26.05
N LYS A 13 2.34 -10.72 -25.77
CA LYS A 13 0.88 -10.93 -25.91
C LYS A 13 0.10 -9.95 -25.04
N ALA A 14 0.55 -9.72 -23.80
CA ALA A 14 -0.06 -8.77 -22.88
C ALA A 14 0.05 -7.32 -23.39
N THR A 15 1.24 -6.89 -23.82
CA THR A 15 1.49 -5.50 -24.27
C THR A 15 0.84 -5.15 -25.61
N CYS A 16 0.48 -6.14 -26.43
CA CYS A 16 -0.28 -5.92 -27.66
C CYS A 16 -1.78 -5.67 -27.42
N ASN A 17 -2.30 -5.96 -26.23
CA ASN A 17 -3.72 -5.81 -25.90
C ASN A 17 -4.06 -4.38 -25.48
N LYS A 18 -4.97 -3.72 -26.21
CA LYS A 18 -5.35 -2.32 -25.93
C LYS A 18 -5.95 -2.11 -24.54
N TRP A 19 -6.77 -3.05 -24.06
CA TRP A 19 -7.42 -2.93 -22.73
C TRP A 19 -6.41 -2.99 -21.60
N MET A 20 -5.38 -3.84 -21.72
CA MET A 20 -4.29 -3.87 -20.75
C MET A 20 -3.48 -2.57 -20.81
N GLY A 21 -3.27 -1.99 -22.00
CA GLY A 21 -2.65 -0.67 -22.15
C GLY A 21 -3.42 0.47 -21.46
N TYR A 22 -4.76 0.48 -21.58
CA TYR A 22 -5.61 1.43 -20.85
C TYR A 22 -5.52 1.21 -19.33
N PHE A 23 -5.57 -0.04 -18.88
CA PHE A 23 -5.39 -0.38 -17.46
C PHE A 23 -4.03 0.10 -16.94
N THR A 24 -2.92 -0.13 -17.65
CA THR A 24 -1.60 0.40 -17.27
C THR A 24 -1.60 1.91 -17.17
N THR A 25 -2.23 2.60 -18.11
CA THR A 25 -2.32 4.06 -18.09
C THR A 25 -3.10 4.52 -16.86
N PHE A 26 -4.26 3.91 -16.58
CA PHE A 26 -5.04 4.15 -15.38
C PHE A 26 -4.21 3.90 -14.10
N THR A 27 -3.51 2.78 -13.99
CA THR A 27 -2.67 2.44 -12.83
C THR A 27 -1.60 3.50 -12.57
N ARG A 28 -0.97 4.04 -13.63
CA ARG A 28 0.02 5.12 -13.50
C ARG A 28 -0.62 6.40 -12.94
N TRP A 29 -1.78 6.78 -13.45
CA TRP A 29 -2.51 7.95 -12.96
C TRP A 29 -2.98 7.76 -11.52
N ALA A 30 -3.49 6.57 -11.17
CA ALA A 30 -3.93 6.24 -9.82
C ALA A 30 -2.77 6.30 -8.80
N LEU A 31 -1.61 5.72 -9.13
CA LEU A 31 -0.43 5.79 -8.28
C LEU A 31 0.09 7.22 -8.13
N ALA A 32 0.09 8.01 -9.21
CA ALA A 32 0.46 9.42 -9.15
C ALA A 32 -0.51 10.21 -8.26
N ALA A 33 -1.81 9.97 -8.37
CA ALA A 33 -2.84 10.58 -7.52
C ALA A 33 -2.68 10.21 -6.03
N GLY A 34 -2.12 9.04 -5.71
CA GLY A 34 -1.81 8.66 -4.33
C GLY A 34 -0.62 9.42 -3.74
N PHE A 35 0.45 9.66 -4.51
CA PHE A 35 1.68 10.28 -4.00
C PHE A 35 1.75 11.79 -4.18
N LEU A 36 1.05 12.38 -5.15
CA LEU A 36 1.09 13.84 -5.36
C LEU A 36 0.53 14.62 -4.16
N PRO A 37 -0.70 14.35 -3.66
CA PRO A 37 -1.22 15.08 -2.50
C PRO A 37 -0.40 14.77 -1.25
N ALA A 38 -0.10 13.48 -1.04
CA ALA A 38 0.63 13.00 0.12
C ALA A 38 2.04 13.61 0.21
N GLY A 39 2.74 13.77 -0.91
CA GLY A 39 4.06 14.40 -0.97
C GLY A 39 3.98 15.91 -0.88
N TYR A 40 2.98 16.55 -1.51
CA TYR A 40 2.80 18.00 -1.47
C TYR A 40 2.61 18.54 -0.06
N VAL A 41 1.75 17.90 0.76
CA VAL A 41 1.53 18.27 2.17
C VAL A 41 2.85 18.27 2.95
N LYS A 42 3.75 17.31 2.69
CA LYS A 42 5.06 17.24 3.33
C LYS A 42 6.03 18.34 2.90
N ILE A 43 5.90 18.79 1.65
CA ILE A 43 6.75 19.86 1.09
C ILE A 43 6.38 21.20 1.71
N ILE A 44 5.10 21.49 1.90
CA ILE A 44 4.63 22.75 2.50
C ILE A 44 4.78 22.78 4.03
N GLY A 45 5.24 21.67 4.64
CA GLY A 45 5.49 21.57 6.08
C GLY A 45 4.24 21.34 6.94
N GLU A 46 3.10 21.04 6.31
CA GLU A 46 1.86 20.71 7.01
C GLU A 46 1.91 19.27 7.54
N ARG A 47 1.09 18.97 8.57
CA ARG A 47 0.95 17.60 9.06
C ARG A 47 0.27 16.72 8.01
N PHE A 48 0.73 15.48 7.89
CA PHE A 48 0.20 14.54 6.89
C PHE A 48 -1.26 14.14 7.16
N THR A 49 -1.62 14.04 8.45
CA THR A 49 -2.96 13.69 8.93
C THR A 49 -3.22 14.40 10.24
N ASP A 50 -4.49 14.68 10.54
CA ASP A 50 -4.93 15.19 11.85
C ASP A 50 -5.17 14.05 12.86
N LEU A 51 -4.23 13.11 12.90
CA LEU A 51 -4.33 11.92 13.74
C LEU A 51 -3.85 12.27 15.15
N HIS A 52 -4.56 11.83 16.18
CA HIS A 52 -4.16 12.14 17.55
C HIS A 52 -2.79 11.54 17.86
N ASN A 53 -1.92 12.33 18.50
CA ASN A 53 -0.53 11.92 18.74
C ASN A 53 -0.42 10.65 19.57
N ASN A 54 -1.38 10.38 20.47
CA ASN A 54 -1.39 9.16 21.30
C ASN A 54 -1.57 7.86 20.49
N GLN A 55 -2.13 7.93 19.28
CA GLN A 55 -2.23 6.75 18.44
C GLN A 55 -0.84 6.33 17.92
N PRO A 56 -0.51 5.02 17.81
CA PRO A 56 0.79 4.55 17.33
C PRO A 56 1.28 5.19 16.02
N MET A 57 0.38 5.30 15.03
CA MET A 57 0.70 5.98 13.76
C MET A 57 0.87 7.50 13.96
N GLY A 58 0.08 8.10 14.83
CA GLY A 58 0.16 9.52 15.18
C GLY A 58 1.52 9.87 15.80
N HIS A 59 1.96 9.10 16.80
CA HIS A 59 3.30 9.23 17.39
C HIS A 59 4.41 9.19 16.34
N TYR A 60 4.35 8.20 15.43
CA TYR A 60 5.35 8.09 14.36
C TYR A 60 5.32 9.28 13.41
N LEU A 61 4.13 9.69 12.95
CA LEU A 61 3.98 10.79 12.00
C LEU A 61 4.35 12.14 12.60
N GLU A 62 4.07 12.36 13.89
CA GLU A 62 4.47 13.55 14.62
C GLU A 62 6.00 13.60 14.75
N ALA A 63 6.63 12.51 15.21
CA ALA A 63 8.08 12.43 15.28
C ALA A 63 8.73 12.63 13.91
N LEU A 64 8.13 12.05 12.86
CA LEU A 64 8.58 12.21 11.48
C LEU A 64 8.44 13.67 11.01
N HIS A 65 7.34 14.36 11.33
CA HIS A 65 7.14 15.77 11.00
C HIS A 65 8.21 16.67 11.63
N HIS A 66 8.54 16.43 12.90
CA HIS A 66 9.61 17.16 13.62
C HIS A 66 11.02 16.92 13.10
N THR A 67 11.24 15.94 12.20
CA THR A 67 12.55 15.79 11.51
C THR A 67 12.85 16.91 10.52
N GLY A 68 11.86 17.77 10.20
CA GLY A 68 12.03 18.95 9.35
C GLY A 68 12.51 18.58 7.95
N PHE A 69 13.81 18.76 7.67
CA PHE A 69 14.41 18.48 6.36
C PHE A 69 14.09 17.08 5.83
N TYR A 70 14.15 16.05 6.69
CA TYR A 70 13.89 14.68 6.25
C TYR A 70 12.43 14.47 5.85
N TYR A 71 11.48 15.08 6.58
CA TYR A 71 10.06 15.07 6.23
C TYR A 71 9.81 15.66 4.84
N THR A 72 10.37 16.84 4.57
CA THR A 72 10.26 17.52 3.27
C THR A 72 10.96 16.72 2.16
N PHE A 73 12.11 16.10 2.44
CA PHE A 73 12.83 15.24 1.50
C PHE A 73 11.98 14.04 1.06
N ILE A 74 11.28 13.37 1.98
CA ILE A 74 10.31 12.32 1.64
C ILE A 74 9.22 12.87 0.73
N GLY A 75 8.72 14.08 1.02
CA GLY A 75 7.74 14.78 0.17
C GLY A 75 8.22 14.95 -1.26
N TYR A 76 9.43 15.47 -1.46
CA TYR A 76 10.03 15.60 -2.78
C TYR A 76 10.22 14.25 -3.47
N ALA A 77 10.69 13.22 -2.76
CA ALA A 77 10.84 11.88 -3.32
C ALA A 77 9.48 11.31 -3.81
N GLN A 78 8.41 11.50 -3.04
CA GLN A 78 7.05 11.09 -3.41
C GLN A 78 6.54 11.83 -4.66
N VAL A 79 6.69 13.16 -4.70
CA VAL A 79 6.25 13.97 -5.85
C VAL A 79 7.06 13.64 -7.11
N ILE A 80 8.38 13.52 -6.99
CA ILE A 80 9.25 13.15 -8.12
C ILE A 80 8.86 11.77 -8.65
N ALA A 81 8.66 10.77 -7.78
CA ALA A 81 8.21 9.44 -8.19
C ALA A 81 6.89 9.50 -8.97
N ALA A 82 5.92 10.28 -8.49
CA ALA A 82 4.63 10.44 -9.13
C ALA A 82 4.73 11.15 -10.50
N VAL A 83 5.50 12.23 -10.61
CA VAL A 83 5.73 12.93 -11.88
C VAL A 83 6.40 12.02 -12.91
N LEU A 84 7.40 11.24 -12.50
CA LEU A 84 8.08 10.28 -13.36
C LEU A 84 7.14 9.17 -13.86
N LEU A 85 6.12 8.79 -13.08
CA LEU A 85 5.08 7.84 -13.52
C LEU A 85 4.15 8.45 -14.58
N LEU A 86 3.89 9.76 -14.55
CA LEU A 86 3.04 10.44 -15.54
C LEU A 86 3.73 10.55 -16.91
N ILE A 87 5.06 10.67 -16.94
CA ILE A 87 5.84 10.74 -18.18
C ILE A 87 6.12 9.32 -18.71
N PRO A 88 5.59 8.90 -19.88
CA PRO A 88 5.68 7.51 -20.35
C PRO A 88 7.11 6.96 -20.56
N ARG A 89 8.09 7.84 -20.75
CA ARG A 89 9.50 7.46 -20.93
C ARG A 89 10.18 7.11 -19.61
N THR A 90 9.76 7.71 -18.50
CA THR A 90 10.41 7.58 -17.19
C THR A 90 9.68 6.63 -16.22
N VAL A 91 8.63 5.94 -16.68
CA VAL A 91 7.77 5.10 -15.82
C VAL A 91 8.56 4.06 -15.03
N VAL A 92 9.60 3.45 -15.61
CA VAL A 92 10.45 2.48 -14.90
C VAL A 92 11.18 3.13 -13.74
N LEU A 93 11.82 4.28 -13.96
CA LEU A 93 12.51 5.03 -12.93
C LEU A 93 11.53 5.50 -11.84
N GLY A 94 10.37 6.03 -12.25
CA GLY A 94 9.29 6.40 -11.33
C GLY A 94 8.84 5.22 -10.48
N THR A 95 8.64 4.04 -11.08
CA THR A 95 8.21 2.83 -10.36
C THR A 95 9.29 2.32 -9.41
N LEU A 96 10.56 2.34 -9.82
CA LEU A 96 11.70 1.94 -8.97
C LEU A 96 11.90 2.88 -7.78
N LEU A 97 11.61 4.17 -7.93
CA LEU A 97 11.61 5.13 -6.82
C LEU A 97 10.37 4.98 -5.92
N TYR A 98 9.20 4.76 -6.52
CA TYR A 98 7.92 4.63 -5.82
C TYR A 98 7.88 3.38 -4.94
N LEU A 99 8.30 2.23 -5.48
CA LEU A 99 8.17 0.92 -4.86
C LEU A 99 8.77 0.84 -3.44
N PRO A 100 10.02 1.23 -3.17
CA PRO A 100 10.57 1.17 -1.81
C PRO A 100 9.84 2.10 -0.83
N ILE A 101 9.36 3.26 -1.30
CA ILE A 101 8.61 4.21 -0.47
C ILE A 101 7.25 3.61 -0.08
N ILE A 102 6.48 3.11 -1.05
CA ILE A 102 5.16 2.53 -0.76
C ILE A 102 5.26 1.21 0.01
N LEU A 103 6.31 0.42 -0.24
CA LEU A 103 6.56 -0.80 0.52
C LEU A 103 6.85 -0.48 1.99
N ASN A 104 7.65 0.55 2.26
CA ASN A 104 7.90 1.01 3.64
C ASN A 104 6.59 1.47 4.32
N ILE A 105 5.79 2.28 3.64
CA ILE A 105 4.46 2.70 4.14
C ILE A 105 3.54 1.50 4.38
N CYS A 106 3.55 0.51 3.48
CA CYS A 106 2.75 -0.72 3.62
C CYS A 106 3.17 -1.52 4.86
N ILE A 107 4.46 -1.75 5.04
CA ILE A 107 4.99 -2.47 6.20
C ILE A 107 4.67 -1.70 7.49
N LEU A 108 4.86 -0.38 7.50
CA LEU A 108 4.50 0.47 8.63
C LEU A 108 3.01 0.36 8.96
N SER A 109 2.14 0.48 7.96
CA SER A 109 0.68 0.41 8.13
C SER A 109 0.26 -0.92 8.76
N LEU A 110 0.86 -2.03 8.32
CA LEU A 110 0.63 -3.35 8.88
C LEU A 110 1.15 -3.45 10.32
N ALA A 111 2.35 -2.93 10.60
CA ALA A 111 2.96 -2.99 11.93
C ALA A 111 2.12 -2.26 12.98
N VAL A 112 1.62 -1.06 12.65
CA VAL A 112 0.83 -0.24 13.59
C VAL A 112 -0.69 -0.40 13.43
N ARG A 113 -1.15 -1.34 12.59
CA ARG A 113 -2.56 -1.60 12.29
C ARG A 113 -3.32 -0.33 11.85
N PHE A 114 -2.68 0.50 11.04
CA PHE A 114 -3.23 1.80 10.64
C PHE A 114 -4.22 1.64 9.49
N GLU A 115 -5.50 1.85 9.78
CA GLU A 115 -6.62 1.67 8.85
C GLU A 115 -6.52 2.54 7.59
N GLY A 116 -6.05 3.79 7.72
CA GLY A 116 -6.05 4.77 6.63
C GLY A 116 -5.27 4.36 5.38
N SER A 117 -4.28 3.47 5.52
CA SER A 117 -3.53 2.91 4.39
C SER A 117 -3.45 1.39 4.36
N LEU A 118 -4.14 0.69 5.27
CA LEU A 118 -4.05 -0.77 5.39
C LEU A 118 -4.52 -1.50 4.13
N PHE A 119 -5.56 -0.98 3.49
CA PHE A 119 -6.11 -1.53 2.25
C PHE A 119 -5.42 -0.99 1.00
N THR A 120 -5.14 0.31 0.97
CA THR A 120 -4.63 0.99 -0.23
C THR A 120 -3.14 0.72 -0.47
N SER A 121 -2.31 0.71 0.57
CA SER A 121 -0.85 0.56 0.40
C SER A 121 -0.43 -0.81 -0.16
N PRO A 122 -1.00 -1.97 0.23
CA PRO A 122 -0.68 -3.25 -0.43
C PRO A 122 -1.10 -3.26 -1.90
N LEU A 123 -2.27 -2.69 -2.24
CA LEU A 123 -2.71 -2.58 -3.64
C LEU A 123 -1.76 -1.72 -4.46
N MET A 124 -1.23 -0.64 -3.89
CA MET A 124 -0.24 0.22 -4.54
C MET A 124 1.10 -0.51 -4.73
N VAL A 125 1.54 -1.34 -3.78
CA VAL A 125 2.70 -2.23 -3.94
C VAL A 125 2.46 -3.20 -5.11
N ILE A 126 1.31 -3.87 -5.15
CA ILE A 126 0.94 -4.80 -6.24
C ILE A 126 0.90 -4.06 -7.58
N ALA A 127 0.37 -2.83 -7.61
CA ALA A 127 0.35 -1.99 -8.80
C ALA A 127 1.77 -1.62 -9.27
N CYS A 128 2.70 -1.31 -8.38
CA CYS A 128 4.11 -1.11 -8.73
C CYS A 128 4.72 -2.39 -9.31
N LEU A 129 4.50 -3.56 -8.69
CA LEU A 129 4.97 -4.84 -9.22
C LEU A 129 4.40 -5.12 -10.61
N TYR A 130 3.11 -4.84 -10.80
CA TYR A 130 2.46 -4.91 -12.12
C TYR A 130 3.13 -3.99 -13.14
N LEU A 131 3.42 -2.73 -12.81
CA LEU A 131 4.10 -1.80 -13.72
C LEU A 131 5.51 -2.27 -14.07
N LEU A 132 6.24 -2.89 -13.13
CA LEU A 132 7.53 -3.50 -13.43
C LEU A 132 7.36 -4.67 -14.42
N CYS A 133 6.38 -5.56 -14.20
CA CYS A 133 6.08 -6.64 -15.15
C CYS A 133 5.62 -6.11 -16.52
N TRP A 134 4.87 -5.01 -16.57
CA TRP A 134 4.42 -4.36 -17.79
C TRP A 134 5.56 -3.68 -18.58
N HIS A 135 6.61 -3.24 -17.89
CA HIS A 135 7.81 -2.66 -18.49
C HIS A 135 9.01 -3.62 -18.43
N TYR A 136 8.74 -4.93 -18.41
CA TYR A 136 9.75 -5.97 -18.38
C TYR A 136 10.77 -5.84 -19.52
N ASP A 137 10.32 -5.47 -20.73
CA ASP A 137 11.16 -5.16 -21.89
C ASP A 137 12.26 -4.12 -21.58
N ARG A 138 11.94 -3.10 -20.78
CA ARG A 138 12.86 -2.04 -20.38
C ARG A 138 13.72 -2.43 -19.17
N ILE A 139 13.19 -3.21 -18.24
CA ILE A 139 13.92 -3.67 -17.05
C ILE A 139 14.99 -4.69 -17.41
N LYS A 140 14.77 -5.48 -18.46
CA LYS A 140 15.79 -6.42 -18.97
C LYS A 140 17.14 -5.77 -19.26
N PHE A 141 17.17 -4.51 -19.69
CA PHE A 141 18.43 -3.79 -19.92
C PHE A 141 19.23 -3.54 -18.64
N ILE A 142 18.59 -3.60 -17.48
CA ILE A 142 19.21 -3.49 -16.15
C ILE A 142 19.61 -4.88 -15.62
N LEU A 143 18.98 -5.96 -16.11
CA LEU A 143 19.22 -7.33 -15.68
C LEU A 143 20.28 -8.02 -16.57
N PRO A 144 20.99 -9.05 -16.06
CA PRO A 144 22.06 -9.73 -16.80
C PRO A 144 21.60 -10.55 -18.04
N PHE A 145 20.29 -10.61 -18.33
CA PHE A 145 19.71 -11.38 -19.43
C PHE A 145 19.23 -10.46 -20.56
N ASN A 146 20.18 -9.94 -21.34
CA ASN A 146 19.98 -8.79 -22.23
C ASN A 146 19.71 -9.14 -23.71
N THR A 147 18.87 -10.14 -24.00
CA THR A 147 18.45 -10.44 -25.38
C THR A 147 17.03 -9.95 -25.64
N PRO A 148 16.86 -8.80 -26.33
CA PRO A 148 15.55 -8.36 -26.76
C PRO A 148 15.07 -9.21 -27.93
N VAL A 149 13.84 -9.73 -27.85
CA VAL A 149 13.19 -10.37 -28.97
C VAL A 149 12.33 -9.33 -29.68
N THR A 150 12.74 -8.92 -30.88
CA THR A 150 11.97 -8.00 -31.72
C THR A 150 10.96 -8.80 -32.52
N VAL A 151 9.78 -9.03 -31.96
CA VAL A 151 8.67 -9.67 -32.68
C VAL A 151 7.65 -8.59 -33.10
N PRO A 152 7.09 -8.63 -34.32
CA PRO A 152 6.09 -7.66 -34.76
C PRO A 152 4.88 -7.63 -33.82
N LYS A 153 4.51 -6.42 -33.38
CA LYS A 153 3.35 -6.18 -32.50
C LYS A 153 2.09 -6.02 -33.33
N THR A 154 1.30 -7.09 -33.44
CA THR A 154 -0.07 -6.99 -33.97
C THR A 154 -1.01 -6.60 -32.84
N ALA A 155 -1.77 -5.52 -33.01
CA ALA A 155 -2.68 -5.05 -31.97
C ALA A 155 -3.81 -6.05 -31.71
N ASP A 156 -4.08 -6.36 -30.44
CA ASP A 156 -5.20 -7.17 -29.99
C ASP A 156 -6.28 -6.28 -29.34
N HIS A 157 -7.53 -6.53 -29.70
CA HIS A 157 -8.71 -5.77 -29.23
C HIS A 157 -9.65 -6.61 -28.37
N LYS A 158 -9.37 -7.91 -28.22
CA LYS A 158 -10.20 -8.80 -27.40
C LYS A 158 -10.07 -8.40 -25.93
N PHE A 159 -11.20 -8.26 -25.26
CA PHE A 159 -11.23 -7.93 -23.84
C PHE A 159 -10.64 -9.10 -23.01
N PRO A 160 -9.59 -8.87 -22.19
CA PRO A 160 -8.90 -9.93 -21.46
C PRO A 160 -9.64 -10.30 -20.17
N LYS A 161 -10.74 -11.04 -20.28
CA LYS A 161 -11.63 -11.40 -19.15
C LYS A 161 -10.89 -11.97 -17.95
N TRP A 162 -9.95 -12.89 -18.18
CA TRP A 162 -9.16 -13.52 -17.12
C TRP A 162 -8.26 -12.54 -16.37
N PHE A 163 -7.68 -11.56 -17.06
CA PHE A 163 -6.87 -10.52 -16.43
C PHE A 163 -7.73 -9.67 -15.48
N PHE A 164 -8.87 -9.18 -15.95
CA PHE A 164 -9.76 -8.38 -15.09
C PHE A 164 -10.38 -9.21 -13.96
N ALA A 165 -10.68 -10.48 -14.20
CA ALA A 165 -11.09 -11.40 -13.13
C ALA A 165 -10.00 -11.52 -12.06
N THR A 166 -8.72 -11.67 -12.44
CA THR A 166 -7.62 -11.69 -11.47
C THR A 166 -7.49 -10.39 -10.69
N VAL A 167 -7.66 -9.23 -11.34
CA VAL A 167 -7.65 -7.93 -10.65
C VAL A 167 -8.76 -7.87 -9.60
N ILE A 168 -9.99 -8.22 -9.96
CA ILE A 168 -11.14 -8.23 -9.03
C ILE A 168 -10.86 -9.18 -7.85
N VAL A 169 -10.38 -10.39 -8.13
CA VAL A 169 -10.01 -11.36 -7.09
C VAL A 169 -8.91 -10.81 -6.18
N THR A 170 -7.90 -10.11 -6.70
CA THR A 170 -6.86 -9.47 -5.89
C THR A 170 -7.45 -8.44 -4.93
N PHE A 171 -8.40 -7.60 -5.37
CA PHE A 171 -9.07 -6.64 -4.48
C PHE A 171 -9.83 -7.36 -3.35
N PHE A 172 -10.56 -8.43 -3.66
CA PHE A 172 -11.26 -9.22 -2.64
C PHE A 172 -10.29 -9.92 -1.68
N ILE A 173 -9.20 -10.50 -2.17
CA ILE A 173 -8.20 -11.13 -1.33
C ILE A 173 -7.58 -10.11 -0.38
N VAL A 174 -7.13 -8.96 -0.89
CA VAL A 174 -6.54 -7.91 -0.05
C VAL A 174 -7.56 -7.39 0.97
N GLY A 175 -8.80 -7.13 0.55
CA GLY A 175 -9.86 -6.68 1.46
C GLY A 175 -10.19 -7.71 2.55
N TYR A 176 -10.31 -8.97 2.17
CA TYR A 176 -10.53 -10.08 3.11
C TYR A 176 -9.35 -10.23 4.08
N THR A 177 -8.12 -10.24 3.57
CA THR A 177 -6.92 -10.31 4.41
C THR A 177 -6.89 -9.16 5.39
N VAL A 178 -7.04 -7.91 4.95
CA VAL A 178 -6.97 -6.73 5.82
C VAL A 178 -8.05 -6.76 6.92
N THR A 179 -9.26 -7.21 6.59
CA THR A 179 -10.37 -7.28 7.57
C THR A 179 -10.26 -8.43 8.55
N HIS A 180 -9.51 -9.49 8.22
CA HIS A 180 -9.36 -10.69 9.06
C HIS A 180 -7.94 -10.84 9.64
N LEU A 181 -7.00 -9.95 9.30
CA LEU A 181 -5.62 -10.04 9.77
C LEU A 181 -5.49 -9.67 11.25
N PHE A 182 -6.36 -8.80 11.75
CA PHE A 182 -6.30 -8.28 13.10
C PHE A 182 -7.65 -8.42 13.81
N ASP A 183 -7.65 -9.09 14.96
CA ASP A 183 -8.86 -9.23 15.80
C ASP A 183 -9.31 -7.90 16.43
N LEU A 184 -8.36 -6.98 16.61
CA LEU A 184 -8.59 -5.69 17.26
C LEU A 184 -7.71 -4.61 16.62
N MET A 185 -8.30 -3.48 16.29
CA MET A 185 -7.63 -2.37 15.62
C MET A 185 -7.75 -1.08 16.42
N PRO A 186 -6.70 -0.24 16.50
CA PRO A 186 -6.76 1.03 17.22
C PRO A 186 -7.72 2.04 16.56
N ARG A 187 -7.92 1.93 15.23
CA ARG A 187 -8.67 2.90 14.39
C ARG A 187 -8.18 4.33 14.56
N ASN A 188 -8.80 5.29 13.87
CA ASN A 188 -8.32 6.68 13.83
C ASN A 188 -8.82 7.52 15.01
N THR A 189 -9.99 7.18 15.57
CA THR A 189 -10.60 7.90 16.69
C THR A 189 -11.04 6.94 17.78
N LEU A 190 -11.19 7.45 19.02
CA LEU A 190 -11.72 6.67 20.15
C LEU A 190 -13.11 6.12 19.84
N THR A 191 -14.01 6.95 19.31
CA THR A 191 -15.38 6.55 18.98
C THR A 191 -15.39 5.45 17.92
N ASP A 192 -14.57 5.57 16.87
CA ASP A 192 -14.48 4.54 15.85
C ASP A 192 -13.91 3.25 16.44
N CYS A 193 -12.88 3.34 17.29
CA CYS A 193 -12.32 2.20 18.00
C CYS A 193 -13.39 1.45 18.80
N GLU A 194 -14.19 2.16 19.58
CA GLU A 194 -15.21 1.54 20.43
C GLU A 194 -16.33 0.86 19.66
N THR A 195 -16.58 1.22 18.39
CA THR A 195 -17.60 0.53 17.57
C THR A 195 -17.35 -0.97 17.42
N GLN A 196 -16.09 -1.41 17.50
CA GLN A 196 -15.73 -2.83 17.42
C GLN A 196 -15.99 -3.59 18.73
N CYS A 197 -16.18 -2.88 19.85
CA CYS A 197 -16.31 -3.48 21.18
C CYS A 197 -17.68 -4.08 21.45
N ASN A 198 -18.75 -3.60 20.79
CA ASN A 198 -20.11 -4.07 21.02
C ASN A 198 -20.31 -5.56 20.72
N ASN A 199 -19.53 -6.11 19.79
CA ASN A 199 -19.58 -7.51 19.38
C ASN A 199 -18.35 -8.31 19.87
N SER A 200 -17.54 -7.75 20.76
CA SER A 200 -16.36 -8.42 21.33
C SER A 200 -16.78 -9.43 22.41
N GLU A 201 -15.99 -10.51 22.56
CA GLU A 201 -16.13 -11.46 23.67
C GLU A 201 -16.06 -10.80 25.05
N ASN A 202 -15.28 -9.72 25.18
CA ASN A 202 -15.21 -8.92 26.39
C ASN A 202 -15.24 -7.42 26.03
N PRO A 203 -16.44 -6.81 25.98
CA PRO A 203 -16.61 -5.41 25.60
C PRO A 203 -15.87 -4.42 26.52
N GLU A 204 -15.78 -4.71 27.83
CA GLU A 204 -15.06 -3.87 28.78
C GLU A 204 -13.56 -3.85 28.47
N ALA A 205 -12.95 -5.02 28.27
CA ALA A 205 -11.55 -5.13 27.92
C ALA A 205 -11.24 -4.43 26.58
N CYS A 206 -12.15 -4.50 25.61
CA CYS A 206 -12.01 -3.79 24.34
C CYS A 206 -12.05 -2.27 24.52
N LYS A 207 -12.94 -1.74 25.36
CA LYS A 207 -12.98 -0.30 25.68
C LYS A 207 -11.70 0.15 26.37
N THR A 208 -11.21 -0.62 27.34
CA THR A 208 -9.91 -0.35 28.00
C THR A 208 -8.76 -0.32 26.98
N PHE A 209 -8.77 -1.21 25.98
CA PHE A 209 -7.81 -1.14 24.89
C PHE A 209 -7.92 0.20 24.13
N CYS A 210 -9.11 0.59 23.70
CA CYS A 210 -9.33 1.84 22.96
C CYS A 210 -8.90 3.08 23.77
N GLU A 211 -9.25 3.14 25.06
CA GLU A 211 -8.85 4.21 25.97
C GLU A 211 -7.33 4.25 26.17
N SER A 212 -6.68 3.10 26.37
CA SER A 212 -5.21 3.03 26.55
C SER A 212 -4.45 3.57 25.34
N ILE A 213 -4.98 3.38 24.13
CA ILE A 213 -4.38 3.92 22.91
C ILE A 213 -4.65 5.41 22.77
N HIS A 214 -5.92 5.83 22.83
CA HIS A 214 -6.30 7.19 22.45
C HIS A 214 -6.07 8.21 23.57
N THR A 215 -6.17 7.80 24.83
CA THR A 215 -6.06 8.69 26.00
C THR A 215 -4.68 8.59 26.66
N GLU A 216 -4.16 7.37 26.86
CA GLU A 216 -2.89 7.16 27.57
C GLU A 216 -1.66 7.16 26.65
N GLY A 217 -1.85 6.99 25.33
CA GLY A 217 -0.73 6.87 24.38
C GLY A 217 0.11 5.63 24.61
N GLN A 218 -0.52 4.56 25.09
CA GLN A 218 0.17 3.33 25.40
C GLN A 218 0.64 2.61 24.13
N ASP A 219 1.79 1.95 24.23
CA ASP A 219 2.28 1.05 23.19
C ASP A 219 1.23 -0.01 22.79
N ILE A 220 1.08 -0.24 21.49
CA ILE A 220 0.04 -1.12 20.93
C ILE A 220 0.21 -2.57 21.38
N ASP A 221 1.44 -3.08 21.46
CA ASP A 221 1.68 -4.46 21.88
C ASP A 221 1.34 -4.62 23.36
N LYS A 222 1.69 -3.63 24.19
CA LYS A 222 1.30 -3.61 25.60
C LYS A 222 -0.22 -3.58 25.77
N ALA A 223 -0.93 -2.72 25.03
CA ALA A 223 -2.40 -2.64 25.06
C ALA A 223 -3.06 -3.96 24.61
N LEU A 224 -2.56 -4.57 23.53
CA LEU A 224 -3.04 -5.87 23.04
C LEU A 224 -2.78 -7.00 24.04
N ASN A 225 -1.65 -6.98 24.73
CA ASN A 225 -1.34 -7.96 25.76
C ASN A 225 -2.29 -7.86 26.95
N THR A 226 -2.61 -6.64 27.40
CA THR A 226 -3.62 -6.41 28.45
C THR A 226 -4.98 -6.95 28.03
N TYR A 227 -5.41 -6.64 26.81
CA TYR A 227 -6.67 -7.16 26.25
C TYR A 227 -6.70 -8.69 26.22
N LYS A 228 -5.64 -9.34 25.70
CA LYS A 228 -5.52 -10.80 25.65
C LYS A 228 -5.52 -11.44 27.04
N GLN A 229 -4.92 -10.79 28.04
CA GLN A 229 -4.96 -11.28 29.42
C GLN A 229 -6.36 -11.18 30.01
N ALA A 230 -7.08 -10.08 29.74
CA ALA A 230 -8.47 -9.92 30.18
C ALA A 230 -9.40 -10.96 29.53
N LEU A 231 -9.23 -11.26 28.24
CA LEU A 231 -9.94 -12.35 27.56
C LEU A 231 -9.67 -13.71 28.19
N LYS A 232 -8.40 -14.03 28.49
CA LYS A 232 -8.04 -15.29 29.16
C LYS A 232 -8.69 -15.43 30.54
N LYS A 233 -8.80 -14.34 31.30
CA LYS A 233 -9.49 -14.34 32.60
C LYS A 233 -11.00 -14.50 32.45
N HIS A 234 -11.59 -13.88 31.44
CA HIS A 234 -13.01 -13.98 31.13
C HIS A 234 -13.40 -15.40 30.69
N ASN A 235 -12.57 -16.06 29.88
CA ASN A 235 -12.84 -17.40 29.33
C ASN A 235 -12.31 -18.54 30.24
N GLY A 236 -11.68 -18.20 31.37
CA GLY A 236 -10.94 -19.11 32.26
C GLY A 236 -11.47 -19.16 33.71
N ASN A 237 -12.71 -18.69 33.91
CA ASN A 237 -13.63 -19.15 34.95
C ASN A 237 -14.81 -19.84 34.26
#